data_AF-A0A8H3ASD0-F1
#
_entry.id   AF-A0A8H3ASD0-F1
#
_cell.length_a   1.000
_cell.length_b   1.000
_cell.length_c   1.000
_cell.angle_alpha   90.00
_cell.angle_beta   90.00
_cell.angle_gamma   90.00
#
_symmetry.space_group_name_H-M   'P 1'
#
loop_
_entity.id
_entity.type
_entity.pdbx_description
1 polymer ?
#
loop_
_entity_poly.entity_id
_entity_poly.type
_entity_poly.pdbx_seq_one_letter_code
_entity_poly.pdbx_strand_id
1 'polypeptide(L)' 'MAHGMDKNKAEESVLIVYDLGGGTFDVSLLKVNRGIFKVLATAGNLHLGREDFDNRVIQYMASKYKCETSMTVKYNK' A
#
# COMPACT_ATOMS: atom_id res chain seq x y z
N MET A 1 11.89 11.84 3.21
CA MET A 1 11.83 12.80 2.09
C MET A 1 11.73 11.98 0.81
N ALA A 2 10.65 12.15 0.06
CA ALA A 2 10.19 11.23 -0.98
C ALA A 2 10.94 11.40 -2.31
N HIS A 3 11.11 10.27 -3.00
CA HIS A 3 11.88 10.13 -4.24
C HIS A 3 11.13 10.79 -5.41
N GLY A 4 11.26 12.11 -5.57
CA GLY A 4 10.59 12.85 -6.66
C GLY A 4 10.93 14.34 -6.76
N MET A 5 11.69 14.90 -5.81
CA MET A 5 11.94 16.35 -5.75
C MET A 5 12.95 16.88 -6.78
N ASP A 6 13.62 16.00 -7.54
CA ASP A 6 14.76 16.38 -8.39
C ASP A 6 14.54 16.28 -9.90
N LYS A 7 13.31 16.02 -10.37
CA LYS A 7 13.01 16.02 -11.81
C LYS A 7 12.33 17.34 -12.20
N ASN A 8 13.15 18.27 -12.67
CA ASN A 8 12.83 19.46 -13.47
C ASN A 8 11.95 20.54 -12.79
N LYS A 9 12.64 21.55 -12.23
CA LYS A 9 12.15 22.76 -11.54
C LYS A 9 11.24 23.72 -12.33
N ALA A 10 10.68 23.36 -13.49
CA ALA A 10 9.99 24.33 -14.36
C ALA A 10 8.58 23.95 -14.85
N GLU A 11 8.14 22.70 -14.72
CA GLU A 11 6.87 22.27 -15.33
C GLU A 11 5.87 21.76 -14.31
N GLU A 12 4.61 22.17 -14.48
CA GLU A 12 3.49 21.63 -13.70
C GLU A 12 3.56 20.10 -13.73
N SER A 13 3.61 19.50 -12.55
CA SER A 13 3.75 18.04 -12.43
C SER A 13 2.61 17.49 -11.59
N VAL A 14 2.11 16.32 -11.99
CA VAL A 14 1.12 15.56 -11.23
C VAL A 14 1.83 14.38 -10.57
N LEU A 15 1.72 14.29 -9.24
CA LEU A 15 2.30 13.23 -8.43
C LEU A 15 1.18 12.38 -7.84
N ILE A 16 1.41 11.07 -7.79
CA ILE A 16 0.56 10.14 -7.04
C ILE A 16 1.38 9.69 -5.83
N VAL A 17 0.82 9.87 -4.64
CA VAL A 17 1.34 9.32 -3.40
C VAL A 17 0.50 8.10 -3.06
N TYR A 18 1.18 6.97 -2.89
CA TYR A 18 0.61 5.69 -2.50
C TYR A 18 1.12 5.37 -1.11
N ASP A 19 0.22 5.21 -0.15
CA ASP A 19 0.52 4.77 1.22
C ASP A 19 -0.22 3.47 1.52
N LEU A 20 0.52 2.44 1.90
CA LEU A 20 -0.02 1.13 2.28
C LEU A 20 0.48 0.82 3.69
N GLY A 21 -0.39 1.12 4.66
CA GLY A 21 -0.16 0.87 6.07
C GLY A 21 -0.46 -0.58 6.48
N GLY A 22 -0.53 -0.80 7.80
CA GLY A 22 -0.85 -2.10 8.38
C GLY A 22 -2.28 -2.58 8.07
N GLY A 23 -3.26 -1.67 8.15
CA GLY A 23 -4.68 -1.98 7.90
C GLY A 23 -5.39 -0.98 6.97
N THR A 24 -4.69 0.05 6.51
CA THR A 24 -5.26 1.09 5.64
C THR A 24 -4.43 1.25 4.38
N PHE A 25 -5.13 1.63 3.32
CA PHE A 25 -4.56 1.89 2.01
C PHE A 25 -5.05 3.24 1.52
N ASP A 26 -4.15 4.19 1.29
CA ASP A 26 -4.48 5.55 0.91
C ASP A 26 -3.72 5.99 -0.34
N VAL A 27 -4.40 6.69 -1.23
CA VAL A 27 -3.84 7.26 -2.45
C VAL A 27 -4.21 8.72 -2.53
N SER A 28 -3.23 9.59 -2.76
CA SER A 28 -3.43 11.02 -2.96
C SER A 28 -2.83 11.50 -4.28
N LEU A 29 -3.62 12.26 -5.03
CA LEU A 29 -3.19 12.96 -6.23
C LEU A 29 -2.79 14.39 -5.87
N LEU A 30 -1.55 14.74 -6.17
CA LEU A 30 -0.97 16.06 -5.88
C LEU A 30 -0.61 16.75 -7.20
N LYS A 31 -0.93 18.03 -7.31
CA LYS A 31 -0.36 18.91 -8.34
C LYS A 31 0.74 19.76 -7.73
N VAL A 32 1.89 19.80 -8.39
CA VAL A 32 3.01 20.66 -8.03
C VAL A 32 3.12 21.76 -9.08
N ASN A 33 3.05 23.02 -8.63
CA ASN A 33 3.30 24.18 -9.47
C ASN A 33 4.22 25.14 -8.70
N ARG A 34 5.42 25.40 -9.24
CA ARG A 34 6.41 26.32 -8.65
C ARG A 34 6.70 26.06 -7.17
N GLY A 35 6.79 24.79 -6.80
CA GLY A 35 7.03 24.35 -5.42
C GLY A 35 5.81 24.38 -4.49
N ILE A 36 4.64 24.82 -4.97
CA ILE A 36 3.38 24.72 -4.23
C ILE A 36 2.76 23.36 -4.52
N PHE A 37 2.46 22.61 -3.46
CA PHE A 37 1.75 21.33 -3.52
C PHE A 37 0.27 21.55 -3.25
N LYS A 38 -0.59 21.11 -4.17
CA LYS A 38 -2.05 21.12 -4.02
C LYS A 38 -2.59 19.70 -4.10
N VAL A 39 -3.34 19.27 -3.10
CA VAL A 39 -4.11 18.02 -3.15
C VAL A 39 -5.28 18.21 -4.11
N LEU A 40 -5.37 17.35 -5.12
CA LEU A 40 -6.47 17.32 -6.07
C LEU A 40 -7.55 16.34 -5.63
N ALA A 41 -7.15 15.17 -5.16
CA ALA A 41 -8.03 14.12 -4.68
C ALA A 41 -7.29 13.20 -3.71
N THR A 42 -8.04 12.61 -2.78
CA THR A 42 -7.59 11.51 -1.93
C THR A 42 -8.68 10.45 -1.93
N ALA A 43 -8.26 9.19 -2.03
CA ALA A 43 -9.14 8.03 -1.93
C ALA A 43 -8.39 6.90 -1.21
N GLY A 44 -9.12 5.97 -0.62
CA GLY A 44 -8.49 4.89 0.13
C GLY A 44 -9.48 3.85 0.62
N ASN A 45 -8.95 2.83 1.29
CA ASN A 45 -9.70 1.79 1.96
C ASN A 45 -9.17 1.63 3.40
N LEU A 46 -10.08 1.82 4.37
CA LEU A 46 -9.78 1.73 5.81
C LEU A 46 -9.56 0.30 6.31
N HIS A 47 -9.83 -0.71 5.48
CA HIS A 47 -9.77 -2.13 5.83
C HIS A 47 -8.94 -2.93 4.81
N LEU A 48 -7.94 -2.29 4.22
CA LEU A 48 -6.98 -2.95 3.34
C LEU A 48 -5.59 -2.50 3.73
N GLY A 49 -4.74 -3.42 4.17
CA GLY A 49 -3.36 -3.11 4.49
C GLY A 49 -2.47 -4.34 4.46
N ARG A 50 -1.23 -4.17 4.93
CA ARG A 50 -0.22 -5.24 5.00
C ARG A 50 -0.71 -6.48 5.74
N GLU A 51 -1.56 -6.34 6.75
CA GLU A 51 -2.10 -7.47 7.50
C GLU A 51 -2.90 -8.44 6.61
N ASP A 52 -3.58 -7.94 5.59
CA ASP A 52 -4.30 -8.79 4.62
C ASP A 52 -3.32 -9.63 3.78
N PHE A 53 -2.18 -9.06 3.42
CA PHE A 53 -1.12 -9.77 2.71
C PHE A 53 -0.51 -10.86 3.61
N ASP A 54 -0.19 -10.51 4.86
CA ASP A 54 0.35 -11.46 5.84
C ASP A 54 -0.62 -12.63 6.03
N ASN A 55 -1.91 -12.34 6.26
CA ASN A 55 -2.96 -13.34 6.40
C ASN A 55 -3.07 -14.22 5.15
N ARG A 56 -2.99 -13.65 3.95
CA ARG A 56 -3.09 -14.40 2.70
C ARG A 56 -1.91 -15.35 2.50
N VAL A 57 -0.69 -14.91 2.82
CA VAL A 57 0.51 -15.75 2.75
C VAL A 57 0.42 -16.88 3.77
N ILE A 58 0.02 -16.59 5.01
CA ILE A 58 -0.14 -17.60 6.05
C ILE A 58 -1.18 -18.65 5.65
N GLN A 59 -2.35 -18.22 5.14
CA GLN A 59 -3.38 -19.14 4.66
C GLN A 59 -2.88 -20.03 3.51
N TYR A 60 -2.11 -19.46 2.58
CA TYR A 60 -1.51 -20.22 1.50
C TYR A 60 -0.56 -21.30 2.04
N MET A 61 0.36 -20.94 2.93
CA MET A 61 1.31 -21.89 3.53
C MET A 61 0.59 -22.97 4.35
N ALA A 62 -0.41 -22.60 5.15
CA ALA A 62 -1.21 -23.55 5.93
C ALA A 62 -1.97 -24.54 5.03
N SER A 63 -2.50 -24.07 3.89
CA SER A 63 -3.18 -24.94 2.92
C SER A 63 -2.24 -25.96 2.29
N LYS A 64 -1.01 -25.56 1.97
CA LYS A 64 0.03 -26.45 1.42
C LYS A 64 0.48 -27.48 2.44
N TYR A 65 0.75 -27.05 3.66
CA TYR A 65 1.15 -27.94 4.75
C TYR A 65 0.07 -29.01 5.05
N LYS A 66 -1.21 -28.60 5.06
CA LYS A 66 -2.32 -29.54 5.25
C LYS A 66 -2.40 -30.60 4.16
N CYS A 67 -2.12 -30.22 2.90
CA CYS A 67 -2.10 -31.15 1.79
C CYS A 67 -0.98 -32.19 1.91
N GLU A 68 0.18 -31.79 2.43
CA GLU A 68 1.37 -32.65 2.53
C GLU A 68 1.35 -33.56 3.76
N THR A 69 0.83 -33.08 4.89
CA THR A 69 0.97 -33.76 6.20
C THR A 69 -0.36 -34.26 6.78
N SER A 70 -1.50 -33.93 6.16
CA SER A 70 -2.85 -34.12 6.72
C SER A 70 -3.10 -33.43 8.08
N MET A 71 -2.14 -32.66 8.60
CA MET A 71 -2.25 -31.90 9.84
C MET A 71 -2.73 -30.47 9.55
N THR A 72 -3.58 -29.91 10.41
CA THR A 72 -4.07 -28.54 10.27
C THR A 72 -3.32 -27.61 11.22
N VAL A 73 -2.66 -26.59 10.66
CA VAL A 73 -2.06 -25.50 11.43
C VAL A 73 -3.00 -24.30 11.39
N LYS A 74 -3.31 -23.74 12.56
CA LYS A 74 -4.10 -22.51 12.70
C LYS A 74 -3.20 -21.41 13.22
N TYR A 75 -3.20 -20.28 12.52
CA TYR A 75 -2.59 -19.06 13.01
C TYR A 75 -3.59 -18.33 13.91
N ASN A 76 -3.24 -18.16 15.17
CA ASN A 76 -3.99 -17.31 16.10
C ASN A 76 -3.25 -15.99 16.21
N LYS A 77 -3.98 -14.90 15.93
CA LYS A 77 -3.49 -13.53 16.07
C LYS A 77 -3.53 -13.09 17.53
#